data_AF-A0A0J9Y5D5-F1
#
_entry.id   AF-A0A0J9Y5D5-F1
#
_cell.length_a   1.000
_cell.length_b   1.000
_cell.length_c   1.000
_cell.angle_alpha   90.00
_cell.angle_beta   90.00
_cell.angle_gamma   90.00
#
_symmetry.space_group_name_H-M   'P 1'
#
loop_
_entity.id
_entity.type
_entity.pdbx_description
1 polymer ?
#
loop_
_entity_poly.entity_id
_entity_poly.type
_entity_poly.pdbx_seq_one_letter_code
_entity_poly.pdbx_strand_id
1 'polypeptide(L)'
;MISSNTMENSMIDDHFSEEDFDAISYVRDQLRGMKSGDETRQLQAFHARLNVANAQSSELVKKSVFLNYKKFIDTAREVSYLEREIYELSSLLSDQRMLIETLMQMTGEDRSSIGTASLHTSFSVNPMNVLMQKMDGIASMLNNLPTSDRVIMHGEVVQLDSDNMRPQHNVMLILLSDRLLIGQPSSGKYRFQLESSHPLNNIAAVNIKDRENGETVTSMFKLLIFPGQRFFLAENARIKKEWLDCIENAKRELLHEGSLVRQATIRGKRRHDLSAKMELGNQFMPVAESVAIKSPDESAWLNELPAELDDCIAHRDMEHAVELIMEWKSCNTKEATIDAQLTLRETQIVQLLSEKVRRPGALHGGPRAIKKAINLLTILGRASQAVDLYLKKRSTVLILTGTFTMVFPILDNHLSLSHYPRFTCY
;
A
#
# COMPACT_ATOMS: atom_id res chain seq x y z
N MET A 1 -62.76 17.32 -20.79
CA MET A 1 -62.85 18.65 -20.14
C MET A 1 -61.89 18.82 -18.96
N ILE A 2 -61.46 17.75 -18.27
CA ILE A 2 -60.53 17.86 -17.13
C ILE A 2 -59.10 18.24 -17.59
N SER A 3 -58.65 17.75 -18.76
CA SER A 3 -57.28 17.93 -19.26
C SER A 3 -56.94 19.36 -19.73
N SER A 4 -57.94 20.15 -20.17
CA SER A 4 -57.70 21.51 -20.67
C SER A 4 -57.47 22.51 -19.54
N ASN A 5 -58.15 22.35 -18.40
CA ASN A 5 -57.95 23.18 -17.21
C ASN A 5 -56.61 22.88 -16.50
N THR A 6 -56.06 21.68 -16.66
CA THR A 6 -54.78 21.31 -16.01
C THR A 6 -53.58 21.92 -16.73
N MET A 7 -53.61 21.98 -18.08
CA MET A 7 -52.56 22.67 -18.86
C MET A 7 -52.61 24.20 -18.70
N GLU A 8 -53.80 24.79 -18.61
CA GLU A 8 -53.92 26.25 -18.36
C GLU A 8 -53.39 26.63 -16.96
N ASN A 9 -53.65 25.82 -15.93
CA ASN A 9 -53.13 26.08 -14.59
C ASN A 9 -51.61 25.87 -14.48
N SER A 10 -51.00 24.96 -15.24
CA SER A 10 -49.53 24.79 -15.21
C SER A 10 -48.78 25.93 -15.89
N MET A 11 -49.33 26.48 -16.99
CA MET A 11 -48.76 27.65 -17.68
C MET A 11 -48.80 28.92 -16.83
N ILE A 12 -49.81 29.04 -15.96
CA ILE A 12 -49.94 30.17 -15.03
C ILE A 12 -48.87 30.08 -13.91
N ASP A 13 -48.59 28.87 -13.41
CA ASP A 13 -47.63 28.62 -12.32
C ASP A 13 -46.16 28.85 -12.76
N ASP A 14 -45.82 28.49 -14.00
CA ASP A 14 -44.49 28.73 -14.58
C ASP A 14 -44.18 30.23 -14.75
N HIS A 15 -45.17 31.05 -15.14
CA HIS A 15 -44.99 32.49 -15.36
C HIS A 15 -44.84 33.28 -14.04
N PHE A 16 -45.49 32.82 -12.96
CA PHE A 16 -45.32 33.42 -11.63
C PHE A 16 -43.97 33.10 -10.97
N SER A 17 -43.22 32.15 -11.53
CA SER A 17 -41.93 31.70 -11.01
C SER A 17 -40.73 32.42 -11.68
N GLU A 18 -40.98 33.32 -12.64
CA GLU A 18 -39.95 34.11 -13.33
C GLU A 18 -39.42 35.25 -12.44
N GLU A 19 -38.10 35.49 -12.46
CA GLU A 19 -37.44 36.51 -11.61
C GLU A 19 -37.88 37.95 -11.91
N ASP A 20 -38.38 38.24 -13.12
CA ASP A 20 -38.81 39.56 -13.60
C ASP A 20 -40.34 39.67 -13.84
N PHE A 21 -41.15 38.96 -13.05
CA PHE A 21 -42.61 38.95 -13.22
C PHE A 21 -43.25 40.34 -13.02
N ASP A 22 -43.90 40.89 -14.06
CA ASP A 22 -44.70 42.11 -14.00
C ASP A 22 -46.21 41.82 -13.96
N ALA A 23 -46.78 41.95 -12.75
CA ALA A 23 -48.19 41.75 -12.48
C ALA A 23 -49.11 42.68 -13.31
N ILE A 24 -48.67 43.91 -13.60
CA ILE A 24 -49.50 44.91 -14.28
C ILE A 24 -49.60 44.57 -15.78
N SER A 25 -48.47 44.24 -16.40
CA SER A 25 -48.44 43.82 -17.80
C SER A 25 -49.15 42.47 -18.01
N TYR A 26 -49.01 41.53 -17.07
CA TYR A 26 -49.70 40.24 -17.13
C TYR A 26 -51.23 40.37 -17.09
N VAL A 27 -51.77 41.16 -16.16
CA VAL A 27 -53.22 41.42 -16.09
C VAL A 27 -53.72 42.18 -17.33
N ARG A 28 -52.91 43.09 -17.86
CA ARG A 28 -53.24 43.83 -19.09
C ARG A 28 -53.29 42.92 -20.32
N ASP A 29 -52.39 41.95 -20.43
CA ASP A 29 -52.39 40.96 -21.51
C ASP A 29 -53.55 39.97 -21.40
N GLN A 30 -53.93 39.57 -20.18
CA GLN A 30 -55.14 38.76 -19.94
C GLN A 30 -56.44 39.48 -20.34
N LEU A 31 -56.46 40.82 -20.34
CA LEU A 31 -57.61 41.64 -20.72
C LEU A 31 -57.55 42.14 -22.17
N ARG A 32 -56.47 41.86 -22.92
CA ARG A 32 -56.32 42.31 -24.31
C ARG A 32 -57.34 41.63 -25.24
N GLY A 33 -58.09 42.43 -26.00
CA GLY A 33 -59.01 41.95 -27.04
C GLY A 33 -60.46 41.71 -26.60
N MET A 34 -60.85 42.19 -25.41
CA MET A 34 -62.19 41.96 -24.86
C MET A 34 -63.23 43.00 -25.29
N LYS A 35 -64.50 42.57 -25.30
CA LYS A 35 -65.64 43.45 -25.57
C LYS A 35 -65.94 44.30 -24.34
N SER A 36 -66.09 45.62 -24.56
CA SER A 36 -66.46 46.60 -23.53
C SER A 36 -67.74 46.16 -22.80
N GLY A 37 -67.61 45.74 -21.53
CA GLY A 37 -68.72 45.31 -20.68
C GLY A 37 -68.54 43.95 -19.96
N ASP A 38 -67.69 43.06 -20.47
CA ASP A 38 -67.45 41.72 -19.87
C ASP A 38 -66.24 41.68 -18.91
N GLU A 39 -65.47 42.76 -18.85
CA GLU A 39 -64.21 42.88 -18.11
C GLU A 39 -64.34 42.55 -16.63
N THR A 40 -65.41 43.03 -15.98
CA THR A 40 -65.67 42.80 -14.55
C THR A 40 -65.98 41.34 -14.23
N ARG A 41 -66.77 40.69 -15.09
CA ARG A 41 -67.10 39.27 -14.95
C ARG A 41 -65.86 38.39 -15.13
N GLN A 42 -65.01 38.75 -16.08
CA GLN A 42 -63.78 37.99 -16.37
C GLN A 42 -62.72 38.18 -15.29
N LEU A 43 -62.56 39.41 -14.76
CA LEU A 43 -61.71 39.68 -13.60
C LEU A 43 -62.18 38.91 -12.36
N GLN A 44 -63.49 38.82 -12.12
CA GLN A 44 -64.04 38.01 -11.03
C GLN A 44 -63.76 36.51 -11.22
N ALA A 45 -63.90 36.00 -12.44
CA ALA A 45 -63.58 34.60 -12.75
C ALA A 45 -62.08 34.31 -12.60
N PHE A 46 -61.22 35.23 -13.04
CA PHE A 46 -59.77 35.13 -12.89
C PHE A 46 -59.35 35.17 -11.42
N HIS A 47 -59.89 36.11 -10.64
CA HIS A 47 -59.64 36.19 -9.20
C HIS A 47 -60.08 34.93 -8.46
N ALA A 48 -61.24 34.36 -8.82
CA ALA A 48 -61.68 33.08 -8.27
C ALA A 48 -60.71 31.94 -8.62
N ARG A 49 -60.22 31.88 -9.86
CA ARG A 49 -59.25 30.86 -10.30
C ARG A 49 -57.91 31.02 -9.57
N LEU A 50 -57.42 32.25 -9.40
CA LEU A 50 -56.20 32.56 -8.66
C LEU A 50 -56.33 32.16 -7.19
N ASN A 51 -57.46 32.44 -6.55
CA ASN A 51 -57.71 32.00 -5.17
C ASN A 51 -57.71 30.48 -5.01
N VAL A 52 -58.26 29.75 -5.98
CA VAL A 52 -58.22 28.28 -5.98
C VAL A 52 -56.78 27.77 -6.16
N ALA A 53 -56.02 28.33 -7.10
CA ALA A 53 -54.62 27.96 -7.33
C ALA A 53 -53.74 28.29 -6.11
N ASN A 54 -53.93 29.46 -5.49
CA ASN A 54 -53.23 29.86 -4.28
C ASN A 54 -53.55 28.95 -3.08
N ALA A 55 -54.83 28.58 -2.90
CA ALA A 55 -55.22 27.63 -1.86
C ALA A 55 -54.56 26.26 -2.05
N GLN A 56 -54.53 25.75 -3.29
CA GLN A 56 -53.86 24.49 -3.64
C GLN A 56 -52.35 24.56 -3.44
N SER A 57 -51.69 25.64 -3.89
CA SER A 57 -50.26 25.86 -3.72
C SER A 57 -49.90 25.95 -2.23
N SER A 58 -50.68 26.69 -1.44
CA SER A 58 -50.51 26.77 0.02
C SER A 58 -50.60 25.40 0.69
N GLU A 59 -51.55 24.55 0.27
CA GLU A 59 -51.71 23.20 0.80
C GLU A 59 -50.54 22.28 0.42
N LEU A 60 -50.08 22.35 -0.84
CA LEU A 60 -48.93 21.58 -1.32
C LEU A 60 -47.64 21.98 -0.62
N VAL A 61 -47.40 23.28 -0.44
CA VAL A 61 -46.24 23.78 0.32
C VAL A 61 -46.30 23.29 1.76
N LYS A 62 -47.45 23.40 2.44
CA LYS A 62 -47.62 22.88 3.81
C LYS A 62 -47.32 21.38 3.88
N LYS A 63 -47.82 20.59 2.94
CA LYS A 63 -47.59 19.15 2.88
C LYS A 63 -46.11 18.82 2.61
N SER A 64 -45.46 19.55 1.71
CA SER A 64 -44.04 19.41 1.39
C SER A 64 -43.16 19.75 2.60
N VAL A 65 -43.42 20.88 3.24
CA VAL A 65 -42.71 21.32 4.45
C VAL A 65 -42.89 20.31 5.58
N PHE A 66 -44.11 19.83 5.83
CA PHE A 66 -44.36 18.80 6.83
C PHE A 66 -43.62 17.50 6.54
N LEU A 67 -43.62 17.04 5.28
CA LEU A 67 -42.91 15.83 4.88
C LEU A 67 -41.39 15.98 5.05
N ASN A 68 -40.85 17.14 4.70
CA ASN A 68 -39.43 17.44 4.86
C ASN A 68 -39.04 17.49 6.34
N TYR A 69 -39.85 18.11 7.20
CA TYR A 69 -39.62 18.07 8.66
C TYR A 69 -39.68 16.65 9.21
N LYS A 70 -40.64 15.83 8.76
CA LYS A 70 -40.72 14.42 9.17
C LYS A 70 -39.46 13.66 8.77
N LYS A 71 -39.02 13.79 7.52
CA LYS A 71 -37.78 13.17 7.03
C LYS A 71 -36.56 13.65 7.81
N PHE A 72 -36.48 14.94 8.12
CA PHE A 72 -35.39 15.50 8.92
C PHE A 72 -35.36 14.89 10.32
N ILE A 73 -36.52 14.79 10.99
CA ILE A 73 -36.63 14.18 12.32
C ILE A 73 -36.26 12.69 12.28
N ASP A 74 -36.75 11.95 11.30
CA ASP A 74 -36.45 10.51 11.18
C ASP A 74 -34.96 10.29 10.87
N THR A 75 -34.36 11.13 10.02
CA THR A 75 -32.91 11.08 9.73
C THR A 75 -32.08 11.44 10.96
N ALA A 76 -32.46 12.48 11.70
CA ALA A 76 -31.78 12.87 12.93
C ALA A 76 -31.84 11.75 13.99
N ARG A 77 -32.98 11.06 14.09
CA ARG A 77 -33.13 9.90 15.00
C ARG A 77 -32.19 8.76 14.62
N GLU A 78 -32.08 8.46 13.33
CA GLU A 78 -31.17 7.41 12.82
C GLU A 78 -29.70 7.77 13.07
N VAL A 79 -29.31 9.03 12.83
CA VAL A 79 -27.96 9.51 13.13
C VAL A 79 -27.66 9.36 14.62
N SER A 80 -28.58 9.75 15.51
CA SER A 80 -28.38 9.57 16.97
C SER A 80 -28.32 8.10 17.39
N TYR A 81 -29.00 7.20 16.67
CA TYR A 81 -28.90 5.76 16.92
C TYR A 81 -27.51 5.24 16.52
N LEU A 82 -27.04 5.60 15.33
CA LEU A 82 -25.69 5.25 14.85
C LEU A 82 -24.58 5.82 15.75
N GLU A 83 -24.71 7.06 16.20
CA GLU A 83 -23.77 7.66 17.16
C GLU A 83 -23.65 6.80 18.42
N ARG A 84 -24.78 6.33 18.97
CA ARG A 84 -24.79 5.46 20.16
C ARG A 84 -24.08 4.14 19.90
N GLU A 85 -24.35 3.47 18.78
CA GLU A 85 -23.68 2.20 18.43
C GLU A 85 -22.16 2.38 18.23
N ILE A 86 -21.74 3.50 17.62
CA ILE A 86 -20.31 3.83 17.47
C ILE A 86 -19.65 4.03 18.83
N TYR A 87 -20.31 4.74 19.76
CA TYR A 87 -19.80 4.90 21.12
C TYR A 87 -19.69 3.56 21.86
N GLU A 88 -20.68 2.69 21.73
CA GLU A 88 -20.67 1.36 22.34
C GLU A 88 -19.54 0.48 21.79
N LEU A 89 -19.35 0.45 20.46
CA LEU A 89 -18.24 -0.23 19.82
C LEU A 89 -16.88 0.34 20.23
N SER A 90 -16.75 1.65 20.32
CA SER A 90 -15.53 2.31 20.80
C SER A 90 -15.22 1.92 22.24
N SER A 91 -16.25 1.79 23.10
CA SER A 91 -16.09 1.33 24.48
C SER A 91 -15.61 -0.12 24.51
N LEU A 92 -16.27 -1.02 23.77
CA LEU A 92 -15.90 -2.44 23.67
C LEU A 92 -14.45 -2.63 23.18
N LEU A 93 -14.02 -1.85 22.18
CA LEU A 93 -12.64 -1.89 21.69
C LEU A 93 -11.64 -1.37 22.74
N SER A 94 -12.00 -0.35 23.50
CA SER A 94 -11.19 0.15 24.61
C SER A 94 -11.05 -0.91 25.71
N ASP A 95 -12.14 -1.59 26.07
CA ASP A 95 -12.14 -2.66 27.06
C ASP A 95 -11.29 -3.85 26.61
N GLN A 96 -11.42 -4.26 25.34
CA GLN A 96 -10.58 -5.31 24.75
C GLN A 96 -9.10 -4.92 24.76
N ARG A 97 -8.78 -3.67 24.42
CA ARG A 97 -7.40 -3.16 24.48
C ARG A 97 -6.86 -3.22 25.89
N MET A 98 -7.62 -2.78 26.89
CA MET A 98 -7.21 -2.83 28.29
C MET A 98 -6.97 -4.27 28.77
N LEU A 99 -7.82 -5.21 28.36
CA LEU A 99 -7.67 -6.63 28.67
C LEU A 99 -6.40 -7.22 28.04
N ILE A 100 -6.10 -6.85 26.79
CA ILE A 100 -4.84 -7.24 26.11
C ILE A 100 -3.64 -6.65 26.85
N GLU A 101 -3.66 -5.36 27.19
CA GLU A 101 -2.57 -4.71 27.94
C GLU A 101 -2.34 -5.37 29.31
N THR A 102 -3.42 -5.78 29.99
CA THR A 102 -3.36 -6.51 31.27
C THR A 102 -2.77 -7.90 31.09
N LEU A 103 -3.20 -8.65 30.07
CA LEU A 103 -2.65 -9.96 29.74
C LEU A 103 -1.17 -9.89 29.37
N MET A 104 -0.77 -8.91 28.56
CA MET A 104 0.64 -8.67 28.21
C MET A 104 1.51 -8.37 29.44
N GLN A 105 0.97 -7.63 30.42
CA GLN A 105 1.65 -7.39 31.69
C GLN A 105 1.77 -8.65 32.55
N MET A 106 0.79 -9.56 32.50
CA MET A 106 0.85 -10.84 33.21
C MET A 106 1.80 -11.85 32.56
N THR A 107 2.00 -11.80 31.24
CA THR A 107 2.87 -12.73 30.51
C THR A 107 4.34 -12.29 30.41
N GLY A 108 4.69 -11.09 30.88
CA GLY A 108 6.09 -10.63 30.99
C GLY A 108 6.79 -10.35 29.66
N GLU A 109 6.05 -10.07 28.58
CA GLU A 109 6.63 -9.71 27.29
C GLU A 109 6.82 -8.19 27.18
N ASP A 110 8.08 -7.78 27.13
CA ASP A 110 8.50 -6.38 27.04
C ASP A 110 8.02 -5.66 25.77
N ARG A 111 7.90 -4.34 25.91
CA ARG A 111 7.24 -3.35 25.03
C ARG A 111 7.89 -3.10 23.65
N SER A 112 8.35 -4.12 22.93
CA SER A 112 9.00 -3.92 21.61
C SER A 112 8.35 -4.65 20.44
N SER A 113 7.06 -4.42 20.18
CA SER A 113 6.45 -4.86 18.91
C SER A 113 5.12 -4.14 18.64
N ILE A 114 5.18 -2.82 18.43
CA ILE A 114 4.08 -2.12 17.77
C ILE A 114 4.21 -2.41 16.27
N GLY A 115 3.52 -3.45 15.82
CA GLY A 115 3.33 -3.80 14.42
C GLY A 115 1.90 -4.32 14.25
N THR A 116 1.00 -3.41 13.87
CA THR A 116 -0.40 -3.62 13.46
C THR A 116 -0.81 -5.08 13.28
N ALA A 117 -1.40 -5.67 14.32
CA ALA A 117 -2.02 -6.99 14.22
C ALA A 117 -3.33 -6.87 13.43
N SER A 118 -3.33 -7.53 12.27
CA SER A 118 -4.48 -7.80 11.44
C SER A 118 -5.59 -8.45 12.27
N LEU A 119 -6.83 -7.95 12.14
CA LEU A 119 -8.03 -8.61 12.65
C LEU A 119 -8.23 -9.94 11.89
N HIS A 120 -7.62 -11.01 12.35
CA HIS A 120 -8.11 -12.38 12.14
C HIS A 120 -7.62 -13.25 13.30
N THR A 121 -8.54 -13.52 14.21
CA THR A 121 -8.68 -14.74 15.00
C THR A 121 -7.55 -15.78 14.90
N SER A 122 -6.68 -15.77 15.89
CA SER A 122 -6.29 -16.97 16.62
C SER A 122 -5.52 -16.51 17.85
N PHE A 123 -5.90 -17.02 19.02
CA PHE A 123 -5.06 -16.98 20.22
C PHE A 123 -3.60 -17.19 19.79
N SER A 124 -2.68 -16.32 20.21
CA SER A 124 -1.25 -16.44 19.92
C SER A 124 -0.69 -17.64 20.68
N VAL A 125 -1.06 -18.84 20.26
CA VAL A 125 -0.32 -20.05 20.53
C VAL A 125 0.92 -19.90 19.67
N ASN A 126 2.11 -19.87 20.29
CA ASN A 126 3.37 -19.84 19.56
C ASN A 126 3.31 -20.88 18.42
N PRO A 127 3.43 -20.48 17.14
CA PRO A 127 3.22 -21.38 16.00
C PRO A 127 4.11 -22.63 16.09
N MET A 128 5.27 -22.51 16.74
CA MET A 128 6.18 -23.62 17.03
C MET A 128 5.51 -24.72 17.85
N ASN A 129 4.72 -24.38 18.86
CA ASN A 129 4.02 -25.35 19.71
C ASN A 129 2.92 -26.08 18.94
N VAL A 130 2.19 -25.37 18.08
CA VAL A 130 1.16 -25.96 17.22
C VAL A 130 1.79 -26.91 16.21
N LEU A 131 2.91 -26.51 15.62
CA LEU A 131 3.66 -27.34 14.69
C LEU A 131 4.18 -28.61 15.39
N MET A 132 4.79 -28.48 16.57
CA MET A 132 5.33 -29.62 17.34
C MET A 132 4.27 -30.63 17.75
N GLN A 133 3.01 -30.20 17.93
CA GLN A 133 1.89 -31.10 18.21
C GLN A 133 1.32 -31.76 16.94
N LYS A 134 1.55 -31.18 15.76
CA LYS A 134 0.99 -31.66 14.49
C LYS A 134 1.94 -32.54 13.69
N MET A 135 3.25 -32.31 13.76
CA MET A 135 4.23 -32.96 12.90
C MET A 135 5.39 -33.56 13.69
N ASP A 136 5.62 -34.86 13.51
CA ASP A 136 6.75 -35.57 14.11
C ASP A 136 8.06 -35.26 13.37
N GLY A 137 9.18 -35.28 14.09
CA GLY A 137 10.52 -35.07 13.53
C GLY A 137 10.91 -33.61 13.25
N ILE A 138 10.05 -32.63 13.56
CA ILE A 138 10.35 -31.19 13.33
C ILE A 138 11.07 -30.53 14.50
N ALA A 139 11.03 -31.13 15.70
CA ALA A 139 11.48 -30.50 16.92
C ALA A 139 12.99 -30.16 16.85
N SER A 140 13.81 -31.03 16.28
CA SER A 140 15.23 -30.76 16.08
C SER A 140 15.48 -29.61 15.10
N MET A 141 14.63 -29.45 14.07
CA MET A 141 14.77 -28.39 13.08
C MET A 141 14.34 -27.03 13.65
N LEU A 142 13.23 -27.00 14.39
CA LEU A 142 12.69 -25.78 14.99
C LEU A 142 13.44 -25.34 16.25
N ASN A 143 13.99 -26.26 17.04
CA ASN A 143 14.76 -25.91 18.24
C ASN A 143 16.18 -25.44 17.92
N ASN A 144 16.73 -25.84 16.77
CA ASN A 144 18.04 -25.40 16.30
C ASN A 144 17.97 -24.16 15.40
N LEU A 145 16.80 -23.51 15.32
CA LEU A 145 16.58 -22.36 14.47
C LEU A 145 17.29 -21.12 15.07
N PRO A 146 18.17 -20.42 14.32
CA PRO A 146 18.73 -19.15 14.76
C PRO A 146 17.62 -18.13 15.06
N THR A 147 17.87 -17.16 15.94
CA THR A 147 16.89 -16.09 16.28
C THR A 147 16.43 -15.24 15.09
N SER A 148 17.16 -15.28 13.98
CA SER A 148 16.81 -14.65 12.70
C SER A 148 15.78 -15.45 11.90
N ASP A 149 15.75 -16.77 12.07
CA ASP A 149 14.87 -17.65 11.31
C ASP A 149 13.50 -17.74 11.97
N ARG A 150 12.45 -17.51 11.17
CA ARG A 150 11.07 -17.49 11.65
C ARG A 150 10.22 -18.38 10.76
N VAL A 151 9.20 -19.00 11.35
CA VAL A 151 8.13 -19.65 10.58
C VAL A 151 7.35 -18.54 9.88
N ILE A 152 7.49 -18.46 8.56
CA ILE A 152 6.84 -17.44 7.71
C ILE A 152 5.39 -17.85 7.45
N MET A 153 5.18 -19.12 7.11
CA MET A 153 3.86 -19.65 6.78
C MET A 153 3.82 -21.16 7.06
N HIS A 154 2.67 -21.67 7.49
CA HIS A 154 2.42 -23.11 7.57
C HIS A 154 0.99 -23.42 7.17
N GLY A 155 0.76 -24.61 6.61
CA GLY A 155 -0.58 -25.00 6.17
C GLY A 155 -0.66 -26.39 5.58
N GLU A 156 -1.86 -26.96 5.62
CA GLU A 156 -2.16 -28.26 5.00
C GLU A 156 -2.59 -28.02 3.54
N VAL A 157 -1.98 -28.74 2.60
CA VAL A 157 -2.31 -28.73 1.17
C VAL A 157 -2.48 -30.16 0.68
N VAL A 158 -3.15 -30.36 -0.45
CA VAL A 158 -3.29 -31.71 -1.03
C VAL A 158 -2.22 -31.91 -2.09
N GLN A 159 -1.37 -32.94 -1.93
CA GLN A 159 -0.43 -33.31 -2.97
C GLN A 159 -1.16 -34.03 -4.10
N LEU A 160 -0.85 -33.63 -5.33
CA LEU A 160 -1.38 -34.24 -6.54
C LEU A 160 -0.33 -35.17 -7.16
N ASP A 161 -0.80 -36.23 -7.81
CA ASP A 161 0.06 -37.11 -8.59
C ASP A 161 0.65 -36.39 -9.81
N SER A 162 1.91 -36.67 -10.14
CA SER A 162 2.60 -36.00 -11.25
C SER A 162 2.08 -36.41 -12.63
N ASP A 163 1.48 -37.61 -12.74
CA ASP A 163 1.09 -38.16 -14.04
C ASP A 163 -0.41 -37.97 -14.31
N ASN A 164 -1.27 -38.23 -13.31
CA ASN A 164 -2.72 -38.16 -13.48
C ASN A 164 -3.38 -36.91 -12.87
N MET A 165 -2.61 -36.04 -12.21
CA MET A 165 -3.07 -34.80 -11.57
C MET A 165 -4.22 -35.01 -10.57
N ARG A 166 -4.39 -36.24 -10.05
CA ARG A 166 -5.42 -36.56 -9.05
C ARG A 166 -4.92 -36.27 -7.64
N PRO A 167 -5.82 -35.82 -6.74
CA PRO A 167 -5.51 -35.68 -5.31
C PRO A 167 -5.07 -37.00 -4.70
N GLN A 168 -3.90 -37.02 -4.04
CA GLN A 168 -3.36 -38.20 -3.36
C GLN A 168 -3.64 -38.14 -1.85
N HIS A 169 -3.00 -37.20 -1.15
CA HIS A 169 -3.10 -37.10 0.31
C HIS A 169 -2.77 -35.69 0.79
N ASN A 170 -3.19 -35.38 2.02
CA ASN A 170 -2.88 -34.11 2.66
C ASN A 170 -1.42 -34.12 3.11
N VAL A 171 -0.74 -33.02 2.85
CA VAL A 171 0.67 -32.76 3.17
C VAL A 171 0.73 -31.46 3.97
N MET A 172 1.56 -31.44 5.00
CA MET A 172 1.85 -30.22 5.76
C MET A 172 3.03 -29.51 5.10
N LEU A 173 2.85 -28.25 4.69
CA LEU A 173 3.94 -27.39 4.25
C LEU A 173 4.28 -26.39 5.36
N ILE A 174 5.57 -26.19 5.60
CA ILE A 174 6.08 -25.19 6.54
C ILE A 174 7.19 -24.41 5.84
N LEU A 175 6.95 -23.12 5.61
CA LEU A 175 7.93 -22.19 5.05
C LEU A 175 8.69 -21.50 6.18
N LEU A 176 10.00 -21.72 6.20
CA LEU A 176 10.97 -20.99 6.99
C LEU A 176 11.66 -19.93 6.11
N SER A 177 12.47 -19.09 6.72
CA SER A 177 13.31 -18.07 6.05
C SER A 177 14.31 -18.66 5.06
N ASP A 178 14.90 -19.82 5.35
CA ASP A 178 15.94 -20.42 4.52
C ASP A 178 15.51 -21.73 3.81
N ARG A 179 14.42 -22.36 4.27
CA ARG A 179 13.97 -23.70 3.85
C ARG A 179 12.45 -23.84 3.79
N LEU A 180 11.99 -24.78 2.97
CA LEU A 180 10.63 -25.32 2.98
C LEU A 180 10.67 -26.76 3.52
N LEU A 181 9.86 -27.04 4.54
CA LEU A 181 9.65 -28.39 5.07
C LEU A 181 8.35 -28.97 4.52
N ILE A 182 8.39 -30.26 4.18
CA ILE A 182 7.26 -31.02 3.67
C ILE A 182 7.03 -32.20 4.62
N GLY A 183 5.81 -32.30 5.16
CA GLY A 183 5.38 -33.36 6.04
C GLY A 183 4.34 -34.26 5.39
N GLN A 184 4.62 -35.56 5.34
CA GLN A 184 3.68 -36.57 4.85
C GLN A 184 2.70 -37.01 5.94
N PRO A 185 1.52 -37.52 5.57
CA PRO A 185 0.57 -38.05 6.52
C PRO A 185 1.18 -39.27 7.24
N SER A 186 1.08 -39.28 8.57
CA SER A 186 1.55 -40.39 9.40
C SER A 186 0.39 -41.10 10.07
N SER A 187 0.50 -42.41 10.24
CA SER A 187 -0.45 -43.22 11.02
C SER A 187 -0.07 -43.29 12.51
N GLY A 188 1.00 -42.58 12.92
CA GLY A 188 1.50 -42.57 14.29
C GLY A 188 0.75 -41.63 15.22
N LYS A 189 1.39 -41.28 16.35
CA LYS A 189 0.84 -40.34 17.36
C LYS A 189 0.57 -38.95 16.78
N TYR A 190 1.35 -38.53 15.80
CA TYR A 190 1.25 -37.24 15.13
C TYR A 190 0.58 -37.40 13.77
N ARG A 191 -0.19 -36.39 13.34
CA ARG A 191 -0.94 -36.41 12.06
C ARG A 191 -0.01 -36.40 10.85
N PHE A 192 1.15 -35.74 10.98
CA PHE A 192 2.16 -35.66 9.93
C PHE A 192 3.52 -36.11 10.46
N GLN A 193 4.38 -36.58 9.58
CA GLN A 193 5.79 -36.84 9.83
C GLN A 193 6.64 -36.09 8.81
N LEU A 194 7.73 -35.47 9.26
CA LEU A 194 8.66 -34.78 8.37
C LEU A 194 9.18 -35.75 7.30
N GLU A 195 8.87 -35.46 6.03
CA GLU A 195 9.34 -36.22 4.88
C GLU A 195 10.66 -35.65 4.37
N SER A 196 10.68 -34.33 4.14
CA SER A 196 11.81 -33.68 3.47
C SER A 196 11.96 -32.21 3.87
N SER A 197 13.19 -31.72 3.79
CA SER A 197 13.58 -30.33 4.03
C SER A 197 14.37 -29.84 2.82
N HIS A 198 13.90 -28.75 2.21
CA HIS A 198 14.46 -28.22 0.98
C HIS A 198 14.90 -26.77 1.17
N PRO A 199 16.18 -26.42 0.94
CA PRO A 199 16.63 -25.03 0.91
C PRO A 199 15.88 -24.24 -0.16
N LEU A 200 15.50 -22.99 0.13
CA LEU A 200 14.75 -22.16 -0.83
C LEU A 200 15.50 -21.93 -2.14
N ASN A 201 16.83 -21.98 -2.12
CA ASN A 201 17.68 -21.88 -3.32
C ASN A 201 17.37 -22.97 -4.37
N ASN A 202 16.90 -24.14 -3.92
CA ASN A 202 16.63 -25.29 -4.79
C ASN A 202 15.15 -25.43 -5.16
N ILE A 203 14.32 -24.45 -4.80
CA ILE A 203 12.87 -24.47 -4.99
C ILE A 203 12.47 -23.37 -5.95
N ALA A 204 11.65 -23.66 -6.96
CA ALA A 204 10.94 -22.64 -7.72
C ALA A 204 9.43 -22.91 -7.68
N ALA A 205 8.66 -21.91 -7.22
CA ALA A 205 7.22 -21.98 -7.20
C ALA A 205 6.64 -21.46 -8.52
N VAL A 206 5.75 -22.22 -9.13
CA VAL A 206 5.16 -21.91 -10.43
C VAL A 206 3.64 -21.92 -10.29
N ASN A 207 3.03 -20.80 -10.66
CA ASN A 207 1.58 -20.68 -10.76
C ASN A 207 1.07 -21.46 -11.97
N ILE A 208 0.22 -22.46 -11.75
CA ILE A 208 -0.51 -23.13 -12.83
C ILE A 208 -1.80 -22.36 -13.06
N LYS A 209 -1.96 -21.77 -14.24
CA LYS A 209 -3.22 -21.21 -14.71
C LYS A 209 -3.84 -22.22 -15.65
N ASP A 210 -5.13 -22.49 -15.47
CA ASP A 210 -5.85 -23.40 -16.35
C ASP A 210 -5.88 -22.83 -17.78
N ARG A 211 -5.74 -23.71 -18.76
CA ARG A 211 -5.74 -23.35 -20.18
C ARG A 211 -6.97 -23.97 -20.80
N GLU A 212 -7.90 -23.08 -21.20
CA GLU A 212 -9.12 -23.36 -21.97
C GLU A 212 -10.19 -24.20 -21.26
N ASN A 213 -11.04 -23.52 -20.47
CA ASN A 213 -12.51 -23.46 -20.66
C ASN A 213 -13.20 -23.03 -19.37
N GLY A 214 -13.46 -21.72 -19.23
CA GLY A 214 -14.66 -21.15 -18.60
C GLY A 214 -14.95 -21.35 -17.11
N GLU A 215 -14.70 -22.50 -16.50
CA GLU A 215 -15.21 -22.83 -15.16
C GLU A 215 -14.28 -23.80 -14.44
N THR A 216 -13.33 -23.24 -13.69
CA THR A 216 -12.96 -23.55 -12.30
C THR A 216 -11.59 -22.94 -12.03
N VAL A 217 -11.52 -21.99 -11.10
CA VAL A 217 -10.23 -21.47 -10.61
C VAL A 217 -9.56 -22.60 -9.83
N THR A 218 -8.82 -23.47 -10.50
CA THR A 218 -8.09 -24.53 -9.80
C THR A 218 -7.00 -23.88 -8.95
N SER A 219 -7.10 -24.07 -7.64
CA SER A 219 -6.18 -23.54 -6.63
C SER A 219 -4.85 -24.30 -6.61
N MET A 220 -4.37 -24.73 -7.79
CA MET A 220 -3.21 -25.59 -7.96
C MET A 220 -1.93 -24.79 -8.22
N PHE A 221 -0.83 -25.19 -7.61
CA PHE A 221 0.50 -24.66 -7.87
C PHE A 221 1.53 -25.77 -7.93
N LYS A 222 2.65 -25.51 -8.59
CA LYS A 222 3.74 -26.46 -8.77
C LYS A 222 4.98 -25.97 -8.06
N LEU A 223 5.65 -26.86 -7.34
CA LEU A 223 6.98 -26.62 -6.80
C LEU A 223 7.99 -27.46 -7.59
N LEU A 224 8.92 -26.78 -8.25
CA LEU A 224 10.11 -27.38 -8.83
C LEU A 224 11.14 -27.52 -7.70
N ILE A 225 11.36 -28.75 -7.23
CA ILE A 225 12.27 -29.05 -6.13
C ILE A 225 13.36 -29.94 -6.72
N PHE A 226 14.50 -29.35 -7.10
CA PHE A 226 15.51 -30.05 -7.89
C PHE A 226 15.96 -31.37 -7.22
N PRO A 227 16.02 -32.51 -7.95
CA PRO A 227 15.82 -32.66 -9.40
C PRO A 227 14.37 -32.94 -9.86
N GLY A 228 13.40 -32.97 -8.94
CA GLY A 228 12.01 -33.31 -9.22
C GLY A 228 11.04 -32.13 -9.28
N GLN A 229 9.75 -32.46 -9.40
CA GLN A 229 8.65 -31.51 -9.33
C GLN A 229 7.50 -32.12 -8.53
N ARG A 230 6.75 -31.27 -7.82
CA ARG A 230 5.54 -31.66 -7.09
C ARG A 230 4.41 -30.70 -7.39
N PHE A 231 3.19 -31.23 -7.40
CA PHE A 231 1.97 -30.48 -7.64
C PHE A 231 1.13 -30.45 -6.37
N PHE A 232 0.61 -29.29 -6.03
CA PHE A 232 -0.17 -29.08 -4.81
C PHE A 232 -1.46 -28.35 -5.14
N LEU A 233 -2.53 -28.74 -4.45
CA LEU A 233 -3.82 -28.08 -4.47
C LEU A 233 -4.03 -27.38 -3.12
N ALA A 234 -4.10 -26.04 -3.16
CA ALA A 234 -4.49 -25.23 -2.02
C ALA A 234 -6.01 -25.26 -1.84
N GLU A 235 -6.47 -24.95 -0.62
CA GLU A 235 -7.90 -24.91 -0.29
C GLU A 235 -8.68 -23.88 -1.13
N ASN A 236 -8.08 -22.74 -1.43
CA ASN A 236 -8.68 -21.72 -2.28
C ASN A 236 -7.61 -20.88 -3.01
N ALA A 237 -8.06 -20.06 -3.97
CA ALA A 237 -7.19 -19.24 -4.81
C ALA A 237 -6.40 -18.19 -4.01
N ARG A 238 -6.96 -17.74 -2.88
CA ARG A 238 -6.29 -16.80 -1.97
C ARG A 238 -5.09 -17.47 -1.30
N ILE A 239 -5.27 -18.65 -0.71
CA ILE A 239 -4.19 -19.40 -0.05
C ILE A 239 -3.10 -19.77 -1.06
N LYS A 240 -3.46 -20.17 -2.28
CA LYS A 240 -2.50 -20.38 -3.38
C LYS A 240 -1.64 -19.14 -3.63
N LYS A 241 -2.29 -17.97 -3.74
CA LYS A 241 -1.57 -16.71 -3.97
C LYS A 241 -0.67 -16.37 -2.79
N GLU A 242 -1.16 -16.52 -1.56
CA GLU A 242 -0.39 -16.29 -0.34
C GLU A 242 0.86 -17.19 -0.30
N TRP A 243 0.76 -18.48 -0.63
CA TRP A 243 1.91 -19.39 -0.73
C TRP A 243 2.95 -18.93 -1.75
N LEU A 244 2.52 -18.56 -2.96
CA LEU A 244 3.42 -18.09 -4.01
C LEU A 244 4.13 -16.79 -3.58
N ASP A 245 3.38 -15.82 -3.08
CA ASP A 245 3.90 -14.52 -2.66
C ASP A 245 4.88 -14.67 -1.49
N CYS A 246 4.58 -15.53 -0.51
CA CYS A 246 5.45 -15.79 0.64
C CYS A 246 6.74 -16.53 0.24
N ILE A 247 6.67 -17.54 -0.63
CA ILE A 247 7.87 -18.24 -1.13
C ILE A 247 8.76 -17.27 -1.91
N GLU A 248 8.20 -16.46 -2.80
CA GLU A 248 8.96 -15.45 -3.53
C GLU A 248 9.57 -14.40 -2.60
N ASN A 249 8.84 -13.95 -1.58
CA ASN A 249 9.35 -13.00 -0.61
C ASN A 249 10.49 -13.57 0.22
N ALA A 250 10.34 -14.79 0.74
CA ALA A 250 11.38 -15.49 1.48
C ALA A 250 12.66 -15.66 0.63
N LYS A 251 12.53 -16.00 -0.66
CA LYS A 251 13.67 -16.06 -1.58
C LYS A 251 14.35 -14.71 -1.78
N ARG A 252 13.58 -13.62 -1.90
CA ARG A 252 14.14 -12.25 -2.01
C ARG A 252 14.90 -11.86 -0.74
N GLU A 253 14.33 -12.13 0.42
CA GLU A 253 14.96 -11.84 1.71
C GLU A 253 16.22 -12.67 1.92
N LEU A 254 16.21 -13.95 1.56
CA LEU A 254 17.40 -14.82 1.62
C LEU A 254 18.54 -14.31 0.72
N LEU A 255 18.23 -13.83 -0.49
CA LEU A 255 19.23 -13.22 -1.38
C LEU A 255 19.77 -11.91 -0.83
N HIS A 256 18.90 -11.08 -0.26
CA HIS A 256 19.28 -9.81 0.35
C HIS A 256 20.18 -10.03 1.58
N GLU A 257 19.82 -10.95 2.47
CA GLU A 257 20.65 -11.34 3.62
C GLU A 257 21.98 -11.95 3.16
N GLY A 258 21.98 -12.79 2.12
CA GLY A 258 23.20 -13.31 1.52
C GLY A 258 24.13 -12.22 0.97
N SER A 259 23.56 -11.16 0.38
CA SER A 259 24.33 -9.97 -0.03
C SER A 259 24.94 -9.25 1.18
N LEU A 260 24.14 -8.99 2.21
CA LEU A 260 24.61 -8.34 3.44
C LEU A 260 25.69 -9.16 4.16
N VAL A 261 25.59 -10.49 4.21
CA VAL A 261 26.60 -11.38 4.81
C VAL A 261 27.89 -11.39 3.98
N ARG A 262 27.80 -11.40 2.64
CA ARG A 262 28.98 -11.25 1.78
C ARG A 262 29.66 -9.91 2.02
N GLN A 263 28.89 -8.83 2.05
CA GLN A 263 29.40 -7.50 2.38
C GLN A 263 30.01 -7.43 3.78
N ALA A 264 29.39 -8.05 4.79
CA ALA A 264 29.89 -8.08 6.17
C ALA A 264 31.15 -8.96 6.33
N THR A 265 31.26 -10.07 5.59
CA THR A 265 32.42 -10.97 5.63
C THR A 265 33.63 -10.33 4.93
N ILE A 266 33.38 -9.66 3.80
CA ILE A 266 34.38 -8.85 3.09
C ILE A 266 34.83 -7.65 3.96
N ARG A 267 33.90 -6.99 4.67
CA ARG A 267 34.22 -5.90 5.62
C ARG A 267 34.87 -6.38 6.93
N GLY A 268 34.52 -7.57 7.42
CA GLY A 268 35.02 -8.16 8.66
C GLY A 268 36.51 -8.50 8.57
N LYS A 269 36.95 -9.04 7.42
CA LYS A 269 38.39 -9.19 7.13
C LYS A 269 39.13 -7.86 7.05
N ARG A 270 38.50 -6.79 6.54
CA ARG A 270 39.11 -5.45 6.43
C ARG A 270 39.31 -4.73 7.78
N ARG A 271 38.48 -4.96 8.81
CA ARG A 271 38.72 -4.37 10.14
C ARG A 271 39.89 -4.99 10.89
N HIS A 272 40.16 -6.28 10.68
CA HIS A 272 41.27 -6.96 11.33
C HIS A 272 42.64 -6.49 10.76
N ASP A 273 42.70 -6.15 9.47
CA ASP A 273 43.92 -5.64 8.83
C ASP A 273 44.20 -4.14 9.10
N LEU A 274 43.17 -3.33 9.38
CA LEU A 274 43.34 -1.93 9.77
C LEU A 274 43.72 -1.77 11.24
N SER A 275 43.23 -2.64 12.13
CA SER A 275 43.62 -2.63 13.55
C SER A 275 45.06 -3.14 13.76
N ALA A 276 45.51 -4.12 12.97
CA ALA A 276 46.89 -4.64 13.05
C ALA A 276 47.95 -3.62 12.57
N LYS A 277 47.56 -2.58 11.82
CA LYS A 277 48.48 -1.51 11.37
C LYS A 277 48.58 -0.33 12.35
N MET A 278 47.74 -0.25 13.37
CA MET A 278 47.71 0.89 14.30
C MET A 278 48.55 0.68 15.57
N GLU A 279 49.14 -0.51 15.79
CA GLU A 279 49.92 -0.81 17.00
C GLU A 279 51.44 -0.90 16.82
N LEU A 280 52.02 -0.54 15.67
CA LEU A 280 53.48 -0.45 15.54
C LEU A 280 53.95 0.88 14.95
N GLY A 281 53.66 1.96 15.68
CA GLY A 281 54.26 3.27 15.45
C GLY A 281 55.15 3.68 16.62
N ASN A 282 56.43 3.31 16.59
CA ASN A 282 57.52 4.09 17.22
C ASN A 282 58.90 3.56 16.80
N GLN A 283 59.49 4.16 15.75
CA GLN A 283 60.90 4.59 15.66
C GLN A 283 61.29 5.05 14.23
N PHE A 284 61.47 6.38 14.09
CA PHE A 284 62.45 7.17 13.30
C PHE A 284 63.03 6.72 11.92
N MET A 285 62.95 7.68 10.96
CA MET A 285 63.81 7.98 9.76
C MET A 285 63.47 7.31 8.39
N PRO A 286 63.90 7.89 7.24
CA PRO A 286 63.15 8.90 6.49
C PRO A 286 62.74 8.48 5.05
N VAL A 287 61.81 9.25 4.48
CA VAL A 287 61.35 9.37 3.08
C VAL A 287 62.09 8.51 2.02
N ALA A 288 61.38 7.49 1.52
CA ALA A 288 61.48 7.02 0.14
C ALA A 288 60.08 6.58 -0.31
N GLU A 289 59.67 7.02 -1.49
CA GLU A 289 58.37 6.79 -2.14
C GLU A 289 57.76 5.42 -1.82
N SER A 290 56.69 5.42 -1.03
CA SER A 290 55.85 4.25 -0.85
C SER A 290 55.03 4.04 -2.12
N VAL A 291 55.56 3.19 -3.00
CA VAL A 291 54.76 2.42 -3.95
C VAL A 291 53.64 1.77 -3.16
N ALA A 292 52.42 2.29 -3.33
CA ALA A 292 51.22 1.73 -2.74
C ALA A 292 51.07 0.30 -3.26
N ILE A 293 51.47 -0.67 -2.44
CA ILE A 293 51.20 -2.08 -2.65
C ILE A 293 49.67 -2.20 -2.57
N LYS A 294 49.03 -2.24 -3.74
CA LYS A 294 47.63 -2.60 -3.90
C LYS A 294 47.45 -3.95 -3.19
N SER A 295 46.59 -4.03 -2.19
CA SER A 295 46.12 -5.34 -1.76
C SER A 295 45.36 -5.93 -2.97
N PRO A 296 45.65 -7.17 -3.40
CA PRO A 296 44.95 -7.80 -4.52
C PRO A 296 43.42 -7.80 -4.35
N ASP A 297 42.97 -7.78 -3.09
CA ASP A 297 41.58 -7.78 -2.65
C ASP A 297 40.85 -6.47 -2.95
N GLU A 298 41.55 -5.32 -2.96
CA GLU A 298 40.96 -4.01 -3.30
C GLU A 298 40.77 -3.81 -4.82
N SER A 299 41.50 -4.55 -5.65
CA SER A 299 41.30 -4.50 -7.10
C SER A 299 40.21 -5.50 -7.53
N ALA A 300 40.06 -6.62 -6.82
CA ALA A 300 39.04 -7.63 -7.14
C ALA A 300 37.60 -7.10 -6.96
N TRP A 301 37.28 -6.50 -5.80
CA TRP A 301 35.92 -5.96 -5.58
C TRP A 301 35.55 -4.82 -6.54
N LEU A 302 36.49 -3.94 -6.88
CA LEU A 302 36.25 -2.85 -7.84
C LEU A 302 35.89 -3.38 -9.23
N ASN A 303 36.37 -4.58 -9.59
CA ASN A 303 36.01 -5.24 -10.85
C ASN A 303 34.61 -5.88 -10.80
N GLU A 304 34.13 -6.29 -9.62
CA GLU A 304 32.80 -6.90 -9.43
C GLU A 304 31.70 -5.85 -9.20
N LEU A 305 32.05 -4.69 -8.66
CA LEU A 305 31.14 -3.60 -8.30
C LEU A 305 30.25 -3.10 -9.46
N PRO A 306 30.73 -2.97 -10.72
CA PRO A 306 29.87 -2.60 -11.84
C PRO A 306 28.73 -3.60 -12.07
N ALA A 307 28.99 -4.91 -11.90
CA ALA A 307 27.99 -5.95 -12.05
C ALA A 307 26.98 -5.93 -10.90
N GLU A 308 27.44 -5.72 -9.66
CA GLU A 308 26.56 -5.56 -8.50
C GLU A 308 25.62 -4.34 -8.64
N LEU A 309 26.13 -3.22 -9.16
CA LEU A 309 25.30 -2.05 -9.45
C LEU A 309 24.28 -2.31 -10.56
N ASP A 310 24.65 -3.07 -11.61
CA ASP A 310 23.72 -3.46 -12.67
C ASP A 310 22.58 -4.34 -12.10
N ASP A 311 22.88 -5.25 -11.17
CA ASP A 311 21.89 -6.05 -10.47
C ASP A 311 20.97 -5.18 -9.60
N CYS A 312 21.50 -4.20 -8.88
CA CYS A 312 20.70 -3.25 -8.11
C CYS A 312 19.75 -2.44 -9.00
N ILE A 313 20.24 -1.99 -10.16
CA ILE A 313 19.45 -1.25 -11.15
C ILE A 313 18.33 -2.15 -11.70
N ALA A 314 18.63 -3.40 -12.04
CA ALA A 314 17.65 -4.37 -12.55
C ALA A 314 16.52 -4.65 -11.55
N HIS A 315 16.85 -4.82 -10.26
CA HIS A 315 15.89 -5.10 -9.20
C HIS A 315 15.25 -3.85 -8.59
N ARG A 316 15.62 -2.66 -9.06
CA ARG A 316 15.18 -1.34 -8.57
C ARG A 316 15.50 -1.07 -7.10
N ASP A 317 16.52 -1.73 -6.56
CA ASP A 317 17.02 -1.50 -5.21
C ASP A 317 17.98 -0.30 -5.19
N MET A 318 17.40 0.88 -5.03
CA MET A 318 18.14 2.14 -5.06
C MET A 318 18.82 2.48 -3.73
N GLU A 319 18.44 1.84 -2.63
CA GLU A 319 19.09 2.09 -1.33
C GLU A 319 20.46 1.44 -1.32
N HIS A 320 20.51 0.16 -1.67
CA HIS A 320 21.75 -0.59 -1.77
C HIS A 320 22.69 0.00 -2.82
N ALA A 321 22.17 0.39 -3.99
CA ALA A 321 22.97 1.02 -5.03
C ALA A 321 23.66 2.31 -4.56
N VAL A 322 22.99 3.10 -3.71
CA VAL A 322 23.54 4.36 -3.18
C VAL A 322 24.61 4.10 -2.13
N GLU A 323 24.46 3.07 -1.30
CA GLU A 323 25.49 2.63 -0.35
C GLU A 323 26.77 2.20 -1.09
N LEU A 324 26.63 1.37 -2.11
CA LEU A 324 27.73 0.92 -2.97
C LEU A 324 28.47 2.09 -3.65
N ILE A 325 27.73 3.11 -4.13
CA ILE A 325 28.32 4.33 -4.71
C ILE A 325 29.09 5.13 -3.66
N MET A 326 28.56 5.25 -2.43
CA MET A 326 29.24 5.97 -1.36
C MET A 326 30.54 5.29 -0.95
N GLU A 327 30.55 3.97 -0.93
CA GLU A 327 31.75 3.19 -0.66
C GLU A 327 32.79 3.37 -1.75
N TRP A 328 32.41 3.29 -3.02
CA TRP A 328 33.30 3.63 -4.12
C TRP A 328 33.88 5.05 -4.00
N LYS A 329 33.06 6.05 -3.70
CA LYS A 329 33.52 7.44 -3.50
C LYS A 329 34.44 7.62 -2.30
N SER A 330 34.35 6.74 -1.31
CA SER A 330 35.25 6.72 -0.16
C SER A 330 36.59 6.03 -0.45
N CYS A 331 36.66 5.26 -1.54
CA CYS A 331 37.88 4.58 -1.97
C CYS A 331 38.70 5.44 -2.94
N ASN A 332 40.02 5.41 -2.79
CA ASN A 332 40.94 6.10 -3.70
C ASN A 332 41.31 5.18 -4.87
N THR A 333 40.38 5.00 -5.82
CA THR A 333 40.66 4.22 -7.03
C THR A 333 41.48 5.07 -8.02
N LYS A 334 42.44 4.44 -8.70
CA LYS A 334 43.29 5.08 -9.74
C LYS A 334 43.04 4.47 -11.13
N GLU A 335 41.94 3.74 -11.31
CA GLU A 335 41.63 3.00 -12.53
C GLU A 335 40.51 3.68 -13.31
N ALA A 336 40.90 4.51 -14.28
CA ALA A 336 39.99 5.40 -15.01
C ALA A 336 38.87 4.67 -15.78
N THR A 337 39.09 3.41 -16.18
CA THR A 337 38.09 2.58 -16.88
C THR A 337 36.93 2.18 -15.96
N ILE A 338 37.25 1.73 -14.74
CA ILE A 338 36.26 1.34 -13.72
C ILE A 338 35.54 2.59 -13.21
N ASP A 339 36.27 3.67 -12.93
CA ASP A 339 35.65 4.94 -12.50
C ASP A 339 34.67 5.49 -13.54
N ALA A 340 34.98 5.40 -14.84
CA ALA A 340 34.07 5.79 -15.90
C ALA A 340 32.80 4.91 -15.93
N GLN A 341 32.94 3.60 -15.72
CA GLN A 341 31.82 2.65 -15.66
C GLN A 341 30.92 2.89 -14.44
N LEU A 342 31.50 3.21 -13.28
CA LEU A 342 30.77 3.51 -12.05
C LEU A 342 30.09 4.88 -12.12
N THR A 343 30.75 5.88 -12.72
CA THR A 343 30.16 7.21 -12.99
C THR A 343 28.95 7.13 -13.92
N LEU A 344 29.01 6.25 -14.93
CA LEU A 344 27.88 6.00 -15.84
C LEU A 344 26.67 5.44 -15.06
N ARG A 345 26.91 4.46 -14.19
CA ARG A 345 25.86 3.82 -13.37
C ARG A 345 25.31 4.76 -12.30
N GLU A 346 26.15 5.58 -11.66
CA GLU A 346 25.70 6.68 -10.78
C GLU A 346 24.73 7.59 -11.54
N THR A 347 25.08 7.96 -12.77
CA THR A 347 24.22 8.81 -13.60
C THR A 347 22.89 8.14 -13.92
N GLN A 348 22.89 6.84 -14.25
CA GLN A 348 21.67 6.06 -14.49
C GLN A 348 20.78 5.97 -13.23
N ILE A 349 21.38 5.72 -12.06
CA ILE A 349 20.66 5.67 -10.77
C ILE A 349 20.04 7.04 -10.44
N VAL A 350 20.79 8.14 -10.63
CA VAL A 350 20.28 9.50 -10.45
C VAL A 350 19.11 9.78 -11.41
N GLN A 351 19.19 9.34 -12.67
CA GLN A 351 18.09 9.48 -13.63
C GLN A 351 16.84 8.69 -13.18
N LEU A 352 17.00 7.44 -12.74
CA LEU A 352 15.90 6.61 -12.27
C LEU A 352 15.23 7.17 -11.00
N LEU A 353 16.03 7.69 -10.06
CA LEU A 353 15.53 8.37 -8.87
C LEU A 353 14.81 9.67 -9.22
N SER A 354 15.36 10.47 -10.14
CA SER A 354 14.74 11.71 -10.62
C SER A 354 13.40 11.44 -11.30
N GLU A 355 13.30 10.37 -12.08
CA GLU A 355 12.07 9.95 -12.75
C GLU A 355 11.01 9.47 -11.74
N LYS A 356 11.41 8.72 -10.70
CA LYS A 356 10.53 8.35 -9.58
C LYS A 356 9.95 9.60 -8.89
N VAL A 357 10.73 10.66 -8.74
CA VAL A 357 10.23 11.93 -8.17
C VAL A 357 9.33 12.66 -9.17
N ARG A 358 9.68 12.73 -10.46
CA ARG A 358 8.94 13.50 -11.47
C ARG A 358 7.57 12.92 -11.81
N ARG A 359 7.41 11.59 -11.85
CA ARG A 359 6.15 10.95 -12.29
C ARG A 359 4.97 11.30 -11.38
N PRO A 360 3.86 11.82 -11.93
CA PRO A 360 2.57 11.94 -11.23
C PRO A 360 1.86 10.58 -11.19
N GLY A 361 1.38 10.14 -10.02
CA GLY A 361 0.49 8.99 -9.92
C GLY A 361 0.69 8.10 -8.69
N ALA A 362 -0.40 7.46 -8.27
CA ALA A 362 -0.49 6.56 -7.11
C ALA A 362 0.29 5.24 -7.27
N LEU A 363 0.79 4.92 -8.48
CA LEU A 363 1.42 3.63 -8.78
C LEU A 363 2.82 3.42 -8.19
N HIS A 364 3.53 4.46 -7.75
CA HIS A 364 4.94 4.36 -7.31
C HIS A 364 5.18 4.79 -5.86
N GLY A 365 4.15 4.63 -5.02
CA GLY A 365 4.20 4.89 -3.60
C GLY A 365 3.86 6.35 -3.28
N GLY A 366 3.06 6.54 -2.23
CA GLY A 366 2.61 7.86 -1.78
C GLY A 366 3.75 8.75 -1.26
N PRO A 367 3.44 9.78 -0.45
CA PRO A 367 4.42 10.76 0.03
C PRO A 367 5.73 10.18 0.61
N ARG A 368 5.65 8.97 1.20
CA ARG A 368 6.80 8.24 1.75
C ARG A 368 7.83 7.83 0.69
N ALA A 369 7.39 7.35 -0.48
CA ALA A 369 8.29 6.92 -1.55
C ALA A 369 9.03 8.09 -2.19
N ILE A 370 8.35 9.24 -2.32
CA ILE A 370 8.95 10.48 -2.79
C ILE A 370 10.00 10.97 -1.79
N LYS A 371 9.68 10.99 -0.50
CA LYS A 371 10.63 11.37 0.57
C LYS A 371 11.89 10.47 0.52
N LYS A 372 11.69 9.17 0.36
CA LYS A 372 12.78 8.19 0.23
C LYS A 372 13.67 8.47 -0.99
N ALA A 373 13.08 8.71 -2.17
CA ALA A 373 13.85 9.06 -3.37
C ALA A 373 14.62 10.39 -3.24
N ILE A 374 14.03 11.40 -2.60
CA ILE A 374 14.70 12.69 -2.33
C ILE A 374 15.88 12.50 -1.37
N ASN A 375 15.70 11.72 -0.29
CA ASN A 375 16.77 11.43 0.66
C ASN A 375 17.95 10.75 -0.03
N LEU A 376 17.69 9.77 -0.90
CA LEU A 376 18.73 9.06 -1.65
C LEU A 376 19.49 10.01 -2.62
N LEU A 377 18.78 10.91 -3.31
CA LEU A 377 19.41 11.93 -4.15
C LEU A 377 20.28 12.91 -3.33
N THR A 378 19.82 13.28 -2.13
CA THR A 378 20.58 14.13 -1.21
C THR A 378 21.85 13.43 -0.74
N ILE A 379 21.75 12.15 -0.38
CA ILE A 379 22.90 11.32 0.00
C ILE A 379 23.93 11.33 -1.14
N LEU A 380 23.52 11.08 -2.39
CA LEU A 380 24.37 11.14 -3.61
C LEU A 380 24.97 12.53 -3.93
N GLY A 381 24.79 13.55 -3.08
CA GLY A 381 25.29 14.90 -3.31
C GLY A 381 24.49 15.70 -4.32
N ARG A 382 23.29 15.24 -4.71
CA ARG A 382 22.38 15.94 -5.65
C ARG A 382 21.26 16.69 -4.93
N ALA A 383 21.56 17.29 -3.78
CA ALA A 383 20.57 17.98 -2.94
C ALA A 383 19.84 19.13 -3.68
N SER A 384 20.57 19.97 -4.42
CA SER A 384 19.98 21.06 -5.20
C SER A 384 18.98 20.56 -6.25
N GLN A 385 19.34 19.49 -6.98
CA GLN A 385 18.46 18.85 -7.96
C GLN A 385 17.24 18.20 -7.28
N ALA A 386 17.43 17.57 -6.12
CA ALA A 386 16.35 16.95 -5.36
C ALA A 386 15.30 17.98 -4.88
N VAL A 387 15.77 19.13 -4.40
CA VAL A 387 14.92 20.25 -3.98
C VAL A 387 14.14 20.82 -5.17
N ASP A 388 14.80 21.09 -6.30
CA ASP A 388 14.13 21.60 -7.50
C ASP A 388 13.04 20.62 -8.00
N LEU A 389 13.35 19.33 -8.09
CA LEU A 389 12.39 18.29 -8.46
C LEU A 389 11.20 18.21 -7.49
N TYR A 390 11.44 18.36 -6.19
CA TYR A 390 10.39 18.36 -5.18
C TYR A 390 9.48 19.58 -5.30
N LEU A 391 10.06 20.78 -5.43
CA LEU A 391 9.32 22.02 -5.60
C LEU A 391 8.50 22.00 -6.87
N LYS A 392 9.10 21.61 -8.00
CA LYS A 392 8.40 21.46 -9.29
C LYS A 392 7.22 20.50 -9.18
N LYS A 393 7.40 19.36 -8.50
CA LYS A 393 6.30 18.41 -8.26
C LYS A 393 5.20 19.04 -7.39
N ARG A 394 5.54 19.69 -6.28
CA ARG A 394 4.57 20.37 -5.40
C ARG A 394 3.81 21.46 -6.14
N SER A 395 4.48 22.27 -6.94
CA SER A 395 3.84 23.27 -7.80
C SER A 395 2.87 22.62 -8.79
N THR A 396 3.25 21.53 -9.46
CA THR A 396 2.32 20.83 -10.39
C THR A 396 1.09 20.26 -9.68
N VAL A 397 1.26 19.71 -8.48
CA VAL A 397 0.13 19.21 -7.67
C VAL A 397 -0.78 20.36 -7.26
N LEU A 398 -0.22 21.48 -6.78
CA LEU A 398 -0.98 22.66 -6.39
C LEU A 398 -1.75 23.29 -7.56
N ILE A 399 -1.13 23.34 -8.74
CA ILE A 399 -1.78 23.82 -9.98
C ILE A 399 -2.94 22.89 -10.36
N LEU A 400 -2.73 21.57 -10.37
CA LEU A 400 -3.78 20.59 -10.69
C LEU A 400 -4.94 20.63 -9.69
N THR A 401 -4.66 20.80 -8.40
CA THR A 401 -5.71 20.97 -7.38
C THR A 401 -6.41 22.33 -7.48
N GLY A 402 -5.67 23.38 -7.84
CA GLY A 402 -6.19 24.75 -8.03
C GLY A 402 -7.08 24.90 -9.27
N THR A 403 -6.77 24.18 -10.35
CA THR A 403 -7.63 24.13 -11.55
C THR A 403 -8.95 23.40 -11.32
N PHE A 404 -9.01 22.49 -10.34
CA PHE A 404 -10.25 21.80 -9.97
C PHE A 404 -11.18 22.69 -9.14
N THR A 405 -10.64 23.67 -8.42
CA THR A 405 -11.41 24.66 -7.65
C THR A 405 -11.93 25.84 -8.46
N MET A 406 -11.46 26.06 -9.70
CA MET A 406 -11.88 27.20 -10.53
C MET A 406 -13.18 26.97 -11.35
N VAL A 407 -13.90 25.86 -11.11
CA VAL A 407 -15.20 25.55 -11.77
C VAL A 407 -16.41 25.65 -10.82
N PHE A 408 -16.23 26.13 -9.58
CA PHE A 408 -17.33 26.44 -8.66
C PHE A 408 -17.13 27.81 -8.02
N PRO A 409 -17.99 28.82 -8.28
CA PRO A 409 -17.84 30.13 -7.69
C PRO A 409 -18.62 30.21 -6.38
N ILE A 410 -18.22 29.47 -5.34
CA ILE A 410 -18.71 29.72 -3.96
C ILE A 410 -17.59 29.35 -2.98
N LEU A 411 -17.31 30.25 -2.03
CA LEU A 411 -16.41 30.17 -0.86
C LEU A 411 -15.01 30.78 -0.99
N ASP A 412 -14.99 32.11 -0.94
CA ASP A 412 -13.85 32.98 -0.64
C ASP A 412 -13.39 32.95 0.83
N ASN A 413 -13.59 31.85 1.58
CA ASN A 413 -13.33 31.82 3.03
C ASN A 413 -12.41 30.69 3.54
N HIS A 414 -11.80 29.88 2.67
CA HIS A 414 -10.94 28.76 3.10
C HIS A 414 -9.46 28.86 2.70
N LEU A 415 -9.05 29.94 2.02
CA LEU A 415 -7.67 30.12 1.55
C LEU A 415 -6.64 30.47 2.64
N SER A 416 -7.03 30.63 3.91
CA SER A 416 -6.09 30.99 4.99
C SER A 416 -5.42 29.80 5.70
N LEU A 417 -5.87 28.55 5.50
CA LEU A 417 -5.38 27.41 6.30
C LEU A 417 -4.28 26.54 5.66
N SER A 418 -3.86 26.83 4.42
CA SER A 418 -2.75 26.10 3.76
C SER A 418 -1.43 26.89 3.71
N HIS A 419 -1.42 28.13 4.23
CA HIS A 419 -0.21 28.92 4.39
C HIS A 419 0.35 28.74 5.81
N TYR A 420 1.57 28.18 5.88
CA TYR A 420 2.44 27.92 7.05
C TYR A 420 2.28 26.59 7.80
N PRO A 421 3.25 25.67 7.65
CA PRO A 421 3.85 25.00 8.79
C PRO A 421 4.99 25.88 9.32
N ARG A 422 4.86 26.33 10.57
CA ARG A 422 5.91 27.03 11.34
C ARG A 422 7.21 26.22 11.33
N PHE A 423 8.27 26.81 10.78
CA PHE A 423 9.62 26.57 11.26
C PHE A 423 9.73 27.22 12.64
N THR A 424 9.75 26.43 13.69
CA THR A 424 10.28 26.87 15.00
C THR A 424 11.66 26.29 15.14
N CYS A 425 12.68 27.13 14.97
CA CYS A 425 14.00 26.91 15.55
C CYS A 425 13.87 27.07 17.07
N TYR A 426 14.27 26.03 17.80
CA TYR A 426 15.06 26.11 19.02
C TYR A 426 16.00 24.91 19.05
#